data_AF-A0A1M5SIS3-F1
#
_entry.id   AF-A0A1M5SIS3-F1
#
_cell.length_a   1.000
_cell.length_b   1.000
_cell.length_c   1.000
_cell.angle_alpha   90.00
_cell.angle_beta   90.00
_cell.angle_gamma   90.00
#
_symmetry.space_group_name_H-M   'P 1'
#
loop_
_entity.id
_entity.type
_entity.pdbx_description
1 polymer ?
#
loop_
_entity_poly.entity_id
_entity_poly.type
_entity_poly.pdbx_seq_one_letter_code
_entity_poly.pdbx_strand_id
1 'polypeptide(L)'
;MRFLKNIFFFSASFSGKAGRIEYGFYLLFNILSGSLAFDLSKKVNLNNERILYLFYDCLIILFVFVPMQAVTTRRLRDLKANPTFIIFNFIPVLNLAFISFLLLAKQKKQKKL
;
A
#
# COMPACT_ATOMS: atom_id res chain seq x y z
N MET A 1 -19.52 0.42 -13.00
CA MET A 1 -19.26 -0.49 -11.85
C MET A 1 -18.26 -1.64 -12.13
N ARG A 2 -17.44 -1.59 -13.20
CA ARG A 2 -16.39 -2.62 -13.45
C ARG A 2 -15.06 -2.38 -12.70
N PHE A 3 -14.78 -1.15 -12.27
CA PHE A 3 -13.53 -0.81 -11.57
C PHE A 3 -13.41 -1.46 -10.18
N LEU A 4 -14.49 -1.52 -9.41
CA LEU A 4 -14.48 -2.07 -8.04
C LEU A 4 -14.23 -3.58 -7.99
N LYS A 5 -14.82 -4.34 -8.93
CA LYS A 5 -14.63 -5.81 -9.00
C LYS A 5 -13.20 -6.18 -9.35
N ASN A 6 -12.54 -5.34 -10.15
CA ASN A 6 -11.14 -5.51 -10.48
C ASN A 6 -10.21 -5.17 -9.32
N ILE A 7 -10.51 -4.19 -8.46
CA ILE A 7 -9.62 -3.80 -7.36
C ILE A 7 -9.30 -4.99 -6.46
N PHE A 8 -10.30 -5.76 -6.01
CA PHE A 8 -10.08 -6.90 -5.12
C PHE A 8 -9.35 -8.07 -5.80
N PHE A 9 -9.63 -8.32 -7.09
CA PHE A 9 -9.00 -9.40 -7.85
C PHE A 9 -7.57 -9.04 -8.30
N PHE A 10 -7.29 -7.76 -8.51
CA PHE A 10 -5.97 -7.28 -8.86
C PHE A 10 -5.08 -7.11 -7.63
N SER A 11 -5.58 -6.85 -6.42
CA SER A 11 -4.75 -6.71 -5.20
C SER A 11 -3.71 -7.84 -5.01
N ALA A 12 -4.00 -9.05 -5.48
CA ALA A 12 -3.11 -10.21 -5.40
C ALA A 12 -2.27 -10.49 -6.67
N SER A 13 -2.57 -9.83 -7.79
CA SER A 13 -1.78 -10.00 -9.00
C SER A 13 -0.61 -9.02 -8.99
N PHE A 14 0.59 -9.42 -9.41
CA PHE A 14 1.70 -8.48 -9.65
C PHE A 14 1.69 -7.94 -11.09
N SER A 15 0.72 -8.37 -11.90
CA SER A 15 0.62 -8.01 -13.31
C SER A 15 -0.30 -6.80 -13.52
N GLY A 16 -0.03 -6.00 -14.56
CA GLY A 16 -0.83 -4.84 -14.98
C GLY A 16 -0.32 -3.45 -14.52
N LYS A 17 -1.12 -2.43 -14.86
CA LYS A 17 -0.82 -0.99 -14.69
C LYS A 17 -1.79 -0.38 -13.70
N ALA A 18 -1.29 0.37 -12.72
CA ALA A 18 -2.12 1.07 -11.74
C ALA A 18 -2.18 2.57 -12.07
N GLY A 19 -3.38 3.07 -12.32
CA GLY A 19 -3.65 4.49 -12.50
C GLY A 19 -3.42 5.29 -11.22
N ARG A 20 -3.35 6.63 -11.34
CA ARG A 20 -3.18 7.52 -10.18
C ARG A 20 -4.33 7.43 -9.17
N ILE A 21 -5.55 7.28 -9.66
CA ILE A 21 -6.76 7.17 -8.82
C ILE A 21 -6.75 5.88 -8.01
N GLU A 22 -6.40 4.75 -8.64
CA GLU A 22 -6.28 3.46 -7.95
C GLU A 22 -5.23 3.54 -6.83
N TYR A 23 -4.05 4.11 -7.14
CA TYR A 23 -3.00 4.34 -6.15
C TYR A 23 -3.45 5.21 -4.97
N GLY A 24 -4.22 6.27 -5.24
CA GLY A 24 -4.80 7.13 -4.20
C GLY A 24 -5.81 6.40 -3.31
N PHE A 25 -6.66 5.53 -3.86
CA PHE A 25 -7.57 4.70 -3.06
C PHE A 25 -6.82 3.75 -2.14
N TYR A 26 -5.71 3.16 -2.59
CA TYR A 26 -4.86 2.33 -1.73
C TYR A 26 -4.18 3.12 -0.62
N LEU A 27 -3.74 4.36 -0.88
CA LEU A 27 -3.24 5.25 0.16
C LEU A 27 -4.32 5.49 1.24
N LEU A 28 -5.54 5.85 0.83
CA LEU A 28 -6.65 6.09 1.76
C LEU A 28 -6.97 4.84 2.59
N PHE A 29 -7.01 3.68 1.96
CA PHE A 29 -7.24 2.41 2.66
C PHE A 29 -6.13 2.10 3.67
N ASN A 30 -4.88 2.43 3.34
CA ASN A 30 -3.74 2.25 4.23
C ASN A 30 -3.82 3.17 5.45
N ILE A 31 -4.13 4.46 5.26
CA ILE A 31 -4.34 5.41 6.35
C ILE A 31 -5.48 4.97 7.26
N LEU A 32 -6.61 4.50 6.68
CA LEU A 32 -7.74 4.01 7.44
C LEU A 32 -7.39 2.77 8.26
N SER A 33 -6.68 1.81 7.65
CA SER A 33 -6.26 0.58 8.34
C SER A 33 -5.19 0.85 9.40
N GLY A 34 -4.28 1.80 9.17
CA GLY A 34 -3.31 2.25 10.16
C GLY A 34 -3.96 2.92 11.36
N SER A 35 -5.02 3.72 11.14
CA SER A 35 -5.82 4.30 12.22
C SER A 35 -6.52 3.22 13.05
N LEU A 36 -7.07 2.18 12.40
CA LEU A 36 -7.65 1.03 13.08
C LEU A 36 -6.61 0.25 13.89
N ALA A 37 -5.43 -0.02 13.33
CA ALA A 37 -4.34 -0.70 14.03
C ALA A 37 -3.86 0.12 15.25
N PHE A 38 -3.80 1.45 15.13
CA PHE A 38 -3.44 2.32 16.24
C PHE A 38 -4.49 2.31 17.38
N ASP A 39 -5.78 2.30 17.04
CA ASP A 39 -6.87 2.16 18.02
C ASP A 39 -6.83 0.79 18.73
N LEU A 40 -6.60 -0.29 17.98
CA LEU A 40 -6.41 -1.64 18.53
C LEU A 40 -5.18 -1.70 19.44
N SER A 41 -4.05 -1.14 19.00
CA SER A 41 -2.81 -1.09 19.75
C SER A 41 -2.93 -0.35 21.08
N LYS A 42 -3.75 0.71 21.17
CA LYS A 42 -4.04 1.39 22.45
C LYS A 42 -4.87 0.53 23.41
N LYS A 43 -5.73 -0.32 22.86
CA LYS A 43 -6.57 -1.25 23.63
C LYS A 43 -5.82 -2.52 24.03
N VAL A 44 -4.73 -2.83 23.31
CA VAL A 44 -3.74 -3.85 23.69
C VAL A 44 -2.95 -3.34 24.89
N ASN A 45 -3.26 -3.87 26.06
CA ASN A 45 -2.44 -3.67 27.24
C ASN A 45 -1.44 -4.84 27.33
N LEU A 46 -0.14 -4.53 27.20
CA LEU A 46 0.96 -5.51 27.28
C LEU A 46 0.99 -6.30 28.60
N ASN A 47 0.36 -5.78 29.64
CA ASN A 47 0.30 -6.41 30.96
C ASN A 47 -0.87 -7.40 31.11
N ASN A 48 -1.64 -7.61 30.04
CA ASN A 48 -2.83 -8.45 30.02
C ASN A 48 -2.60 -9.58 29.00
N GLU A 49 -2.88 -10.81 29.41
CA GLU A 49 -2.68 -12.08 28.70
C GLU A 49 -3.52 -12.25 27.40
N ARG A 50 -3.96 -11.14 26.79
CA ARG A 50 -4.76 -11.14 25.57
C ARG A 50 -3.91 -11.22 24.31
N ILE A 51 -3.21 -12.34 24.18
CA ILE A 51 -2.48 -12.77 22.96
C ILE A 51 -3.36 -12.67 21.71
N LEU A 52 -4.68 -12.84 21.84
CA LEU A 52 -5.64 -12.70 20.75
C LEU A 52 -5.59 -11.33 20.06
N TYR A 53 -5.48 -10.21 20.81
CA TYR A 53 -5.47 -8.89 20.17
C TYR A 53 -4.16 -8.62 19.41
N LEU A 54 -3.04 -9.09 19.94
CA LEU A 54 -1.75 -9.03 19.23
C LEU A 54 -1.80 -9.86 17.94
N PHE A 55 -2.43 -11.03 17.97
CA PHE A 55 -2.61 -11.86 16.79
C PHE A 55 -3.45 -11.16 15.71
N TYR A 56 -4.59 -10.55 16.09
CA TYR A 56 -5.43 -9.79 15.16
C TYR A 56 -4.72 -8.55 14.59
N ASP A 57 -3.97 -7.83 15.41
CA ASP A 57 -3.19 -6.67 14.97
C ASP A 57 -2.14 -7.08 13.92
N CYS A 58 -1.40 -8.16 14.17
CA CYS A 58 -0.43 -8.71 13.23
C CYS A 58 -1.08 -9.13 11.90
N LEU A 59 -2.26 -9.78 11.95
CA LEU A 59 -3.01 -10.15 10.75
C LEU A 59 -3.46 -8.94 9.94
N ILE A 60 -3.94 -7.88 10.60
CA ILE A 60 -4.35 -6.64 9.94
C ILE A 60 -3.15 -6.00 9.26
N ILE A 61 -2.01 -5.89 9.94
CA ILE A 61 -0.78 -5.35 9.37
C ILE A 61 -0.36 -6.16 8.14
N LEU A 62 -0.35 -7.50 8.22
CA LEU A 62 0.03 -8.36 7.11
C LEU A 62 -0.91 -8.17 5.90
N PHE A 63 -2.21 -8.11 6.15
CA PHE A 63 -3.22 -7.97 5.11
C PHE A 63 -3.17 -6.59 4.41
N VAL A 64 -2.70 -5.55 5.09
CA VAL A 64 -2.48 -4.22 4.51
C VAL A 64 -1.12 -4.12 3.81
N PHE A 65 -0.11 -4.77 4.37
CA PHE A 65 1.26 -4.72 3.86
C PHE A 65 1.39 -5.37 2.48
N VAL A 66 0.84 -6.57 2.28
CA VAL A 66 0.92 -7.29 0.99
C VAL A 66 0.37 -6.47 -0.19
N PRO A 67 -0.88 -5.95 -0.17
CA PRO A 67 -1.42 -5.18 -1.30
C PRO A 67 -0.71 -3.84 -1.49
N MET A 68 -0.20 -3.21 -0.43
CA MET A 68 0.61 -1.99 -0.52
C MET A 68 1.86 -2.20 -1.37
N GLN A 69 2.52 -3.35 -1.23
CA GLN A 69 3.68 -3.70 -2.02
C GLN A 69 3.32 -4.01 -3.48
N ALA A 70 2.26 -4.79 -3.71
CA ALA A 70 1.79 -5.11 -5.06
C ALA A 70 1.45 -3.83 -5.86
N VAL A 71 0.77 -2.87 -5.24
CA VAL A 71 0.34 -1.63 -5.87
C VAL A 71 1.51 -0.68 -6.13
N THR A 72 2.44 -0.57 -5.19
CA THR A 72 3.66 0.24 -5.37
C THR A 72 4.51 -0.29 -6.52
N THR A 73 4.65 -1.62 -6.64
CA THR A 73 5.38 -2.27 -7.76
C THR A 73 4.75 -1.93 -9.11
N ARG A 74 3.42 -1.98 -9.19
CA ARG A 74 2.68 -1.63 -10.41
C ARG A 74 2.83 -0.17 -10.78
N ARG A 75 2.76 0.74 -9.80
CA ARG A 75 2.91 2.18 -10.04
C ARG A 75 4.32 2.52 -10.52
N LEU A 76 5.34 1.89 -9.93
CA LEU A 76 6.73 1.97 -10.41
C LEU A 76 6.87 1.49 -11.86
N ARG A 77 6.29 0.33 -12.18
CA ARG A 77 6.28 -0.22 -13.55
C ARG A 77 5.54 0.70 -14.52
N ASP A 78 4.45 1.32 -14.08
CA ASP A 78 3.66 2.26 -14.85
C ASP A 78 4.43 3.56 -15.17
N LEU A 79 5.32 3.97 -14.26
CA LEU A 79 6.27 5.07 -14.45
C LEU A 79 7.53 4.68 -15.24
N LYS A 80 7.63 3.41 -15.71
CA LYS A 80 8.84 2.82 -16.32
C LYS A 80 10.09 2.92 -15.43
N ALA A 81 9.91 3.00 -14.11
CA ALA A 81 10.99 2.98 -13.14
C ALA A 81 11.33 1.54 -12.73
N ASN A 82 12.53 1.34 -12.17
CA ASN A 82 12.96 0.02 -11.72
C ASN A 82 12.06 -0.46 -10.54
N PRO A 83 11.41 -1.64 -10.60
CA PRO A 83 10.60 -2.14 -9.49
C PRO A 83 11.39 -2.37 -8.19
N THR A 84 12.73 -2.42 -8.26
CA THR A 84 13.64 -2.52 -7.11
C THR A 84 13.52 -1.35 -6.13
N PHE A 85 12.98 -0.19 -6.56
CA PHE A 85 12.69 0.93 -5.65
C PHE A 85 11.63 0.60 -4.59
N ILE A 86 10.99 -0.58 -4.63
CA ILE A 86 10.09 -1.02 -3.56
C ILE A 86 10.80 -1.26 -2.22
N ILE A 87 12.12 -1.45 -2.21
CA ILE A 87 12.90 -1.66 -0.98
C ILE A 87 12.78 -0.44 -0.05
N PHE A 88 12.62 0.77 -0.61
CA PHE A 88 12.41 1.99 0.17
C PHE A 88 11.09 1.99 0.96
N ASN A 89 10.15 1.12 0.62
CA ASN A 89 8.87 0.95 1.30
C ASN A 89 9.02 0.24 2.67
N PHE A 90 10.12 -0.50 2.89
CA PHE A 90 10.41 -1.15 4.18
C PHE A 90 10.79 -0.16 5.29
N ILE A 91 11.19 1.07 4.94
CA ILE A 91 11.54 2.11 5.91
C ILE A 91 10.30 3.01 6.08
N PRO A 92 9.63 3.04 7.24
CA PRO A 92 8.33 3.71 7.39
C PRO A 92 8.34 5.21 7.04
N VAL A 93 9.40 5.92 7.44
CA VAL A 93 9.56 7.35 7.14
C VAL A 93 9.75 7.58 5.64
N LEU A 94 10.60 6.75 5.03
CA LEU A 94 10.91 6.84 3.61
C LEU A 94 9.73 6.40 2.76
N ASN A 95 8.93 5.47 3.27
CA ASN A 95 7.70 5.00 2.65
C ASN A 95 6.69 6.14 2.43
N LEU A 96 6.44 6.96 3.45
CA LEU A 96 5.54 8.12 3.34
C LEU A 96 6.02 9.12 2.28
N ALA A 97 7.31 9.44 2.27
CA ALA A 97 7.91 10.31 1.27
C ALA A 97 7.85 9.70 -0.15
N PHE A 98 8.06 8.40 -0.26
CA PHE A 98 8.07 7.68 -1.53
C PHE A 98 6.67 7.56 -2.13
N ILE A 99 5.66 7.29 -1.31
CA ILE A 99 4.26 7.23 -1.74
C ILE A 99 3.76 8.59 -2.20
N SER A 100 4.03 9.64 -1.41
CA SER A 100 3.65 11.01 -1.78
C SER A 100 4.33 11.45 -3.08
N PHE A 101 5.61 11.11 -3.27
CA PHE A 101 6.33 11.30 -4.53
C PHE A 101 5.68 10.53 -5.69
N LEU A 102 5.32 9.26 -5.52
CA LEU A 102 4.67 8.41 -6.54
C LEU A 102 3.27 8.90 -6.96
N LEU A 103 2.57 9.57 -6.05
CA LEU A 103 1.26 10.16 -6.28
C LEU A 103 1.36 11.44 -7.12
N LEU A 104 2.39 12.25 -6.85
CA LEU A 104 2.71 13.48 -7.60
C LEU A 104 3.43 13.19 -8.93
N ALA A 105 4.15 12.07 -9.03
CA ALA A 105 4.90 11.68 -10.21
C ALA A 105 3.96 11.54 -11.43
N LYS A 106 4.11 12.47 -12.37
CA LYS A 106 3.43 12.44 -13.67
C LYS A 106 4.10 11.36 -14.52
N GLN A 107 3.30 10.57 -15.23
CA GLN A 107 3.84 9.65 -16.25
C GLN A 107 4.77 10.44 -17.19
N LYS A 108 6.02 9.99 -17.34
CA LYS A 108 6.93 10.52 -18.36
C LYS A 108 6.30 10.23 -19.72
N LYS A 109 5.64 11.23 -20.32
CA LYS A 109 5.13 11.15 -21.69
C LYS A 109 6.36 11.07 -22.58
N GLN A 110 6.61 9.92 -23.21
CA GLN A 110 7.69 9.84 -24.19
C GLN A 110 7.41 10.87 -25.29
N LYS A 111 8.34 11.80 -25.48
CA LYS A 111 8.54 12.43 -26.79
C LYS A 111 8.97 11.28 -27.70
N LYS A 112 8.04 10.79 -28.53
CA LYS A 112 8.42 10.06 -29.74
C LYS A 112 9.18 11.09 -30.59
N LEU A 113 10.48 10.88 -30.73
CA LEU A 113 11.28 11.52 -31.76
C LEU A 113 11.10 10.73 -33.05
#